data_AF-A0A430C0X5-F1
#
_entry.id   AF-A0A430C0X5-F1
#
_cell.length_a   1.000
_cell.length_b   1.000
_cell.length_c   1.000
_cell.angle_alpha   90.00
_cell.angle_beta   90.00
_cell.angle_gamma   90.00
#
_symmetry.space_group_name_H-M   'P 1'
#
loop_
_entity.id
_entity.type
_entity.pdbx_description
1 polymer ?
#
loop_
_entity_poly.entity_id
_entity_poly.type
_entity_poly.pdbx_seq_one_letter_code
_entity_poly.pdbx_strand_id
1 'polypeptide(L)'
;MRHYAAMIMSLLAMGCSGDDTVSNKAGVQPMLGAVMHSKPDEVRRLAKQGVGLNERDPANQSTPMIAAAETMQWGMVETLIDHGADIWAHDQFGITAAQRTQTSRVIPGSDEDQARLRVIAKLKARGYPFPPPKSDEVLEMVKEGRWPPSDARS
;
A
#
# COMPACT_ATOMS: atom_id res chain seq x y z
N MET A 1 14.35 12.51 34.03
CA MET A 1 14.99 11.49 33.18
C MET A 1 13.93 10.92 32.27
N ARG A 2 14.22 10.91 30.94
CA ARG A 2 13.70 10.07 29.83
C ARG A 2 12.25 9.57 30.02
N HIS A 3 11.27 9.94 29.19
CA HIS A 3 11.09 9.42 27.83
C HIS A 3 10.13 10.32 27.02
N TYR A 4 10.65 11.29 26.27
CA TYR A 4 9.90 12.00 25.21
C TYR A 4 10.81 12.24 24.00
N ALA A 5 11.68 11.27 23.71
CA ALA A 5 12.78 11.40 22.75
C ALA A 5 12.54 10.70 21.40
N ALA A 6 11.28 10.41 21.00
CA ALA A 6 11.04 9.70 19.73
C ALA A 6 9.82 10.16 18.91
N MET A 7 9.15 11.26 19.28
CA MET A 7 7.91 11.70 18.60
C MET A 7 7.94 13.17 18.17
N ILE A 8 9.12 13.69 17.81
CA ILE A 8 9.29 15.08 17.37
C ILE A 8 10.31 15.17 16.21
N MET A 9 10.04 14.44 15.12
CA MET A 9 10.67 14.71 13.82
C MET A 9 9.60 15.09 12.81
N SER A 10 8.78 16.08 13.19
CA SER A 10 7.99 16.87 12.26
C SER A 10 8.65 18.23 12.10
N LEU A 11 8.83 18.61 10.83
CA LEU A 11 9.04 19.97 10.35
C LEU A 11 10.47 20.55 10.43
N LEU A 12 11.19 20.53 9.30
CA LEU A 12 11.81 21.74 8.72
C LEU A 12 12.42 21.43 7.36
N ALA A 13 11.80 22.02 6.35
CA ALA A 13 12.35 22.23 5.02
C ALA A 13 13.38 23.37 5.06
N MET A 14 14.49 23.24 4.32
CA MET A 14 15.04 24.30 3.48
C MET A 14 16.18 23.78 2.59
N GLY A 15 16.07 24.06 1.29
CA GLY A 15 17.21 24.49 0.49
C GLY A 15 17.92 23.42 -0.35
N CYS A 16 17.37 23.12 -1.53
CA CYS A 16 18.21 23.06 -2.72
C CYS A 16 17.39 23.40 -3.97
N SER A 17 17.77 24.50 -4.61
CA SER A 17 17.22 25.04 -5.84
C SER A 17 17.51 24.14 -7.04
N GLY A 18 16.51 23.97 -7.90
CA GLY A 18 16.61 23.33 -9.21
C GLY A 18 15.27 23.50 -9.91
N ASP A 19 15.25 24.42 -10.87
CA ASP A 19 14.11 24.74 -11.72
C ASP A 19 13.79 23.54 -12.61
N ASP A 20 12.65 22.88 -12.38
CA ASP A 20 12.03 21.94 -13.31
C ASP A 20 10.50 22.05 -13.18
N THR A 21 9.96 22.95 -13.99
CA THR A 21 8.54 23.23 -14.16
C THR A 21 7.88 22.16 -15.02
N VAL A 22 7.66 20.97 -14.45
CA VAL A 22 6.64 20.02 -14.94
C VAL A 22 5.82 19.50 -13.76
N SER A 23 4.77 20.26 -13.42
CA SER A 23 3.57 19.82 -12.70
C SER A 23 3.77 18.73 -11.63
N ASN A 24 4.33 19.14 -10.50
CA ASN A 24 4.67 18.30 -9.35
C ASN A 24 3.42 17.83 -8.56
N LYS A 25 2.61 16.94 -9.13
CA LYS A 25 1.71 16.09 -8.33
C LYS A 25 2.47 14.91 -7.70
N ALA A 26 3.58 14.49 -8.30
CA ALA A 26 4.46 13.44 -7.77
C ALA A 26 5.13 13.84 -6.43
N GLY A 27 5.27 15.12 -6.15
CA GLY A 27 5.77 15.64 -4.87
C GLY A 27 4.73 15.66 -3.75
N VAL A 28 3.46 15.36 -4.05
CA VAL A 28 2.38 15.28 -3.04
C VAL A 28 2.18 13.84 -2.56
N GLN A 29 2.58 12.83 -3.34
CA GLN A 29 2.42 11.40 -3.04
C GLN A 29 3.65 10.58 -3.51
N PRO A 30 4.78 10.67 -2.79
CA PRO A 30 6.06 10.12 -3.25
C PRO A 30 6.06 8.59 -3.36
N MET A 31 5.32 7.88 -2.50
CA MET A 31 5.28 6.42 -2.50
C MET A 31 4.50 5.90 -3.70
N LEU A 32 3.32 6.46 -3.96
CA LEU A 32 2.46 6.14 -5.10
C LEU A 32 3.19 6.44 -6.41
N GLY A 33 3.88 7.58 -6.49
CA GLY A 33 4.75 7.90 -7.61
C GLY A 33 5.84 6.84 -7.84
N ALA A 34 6.53 6.40 -6.79
CA ALA A 34 7.56 5.37 -6.90
C ALA A 34 6.99 4.01 -7.37
N VAL A 35 5.78 3.63 -6.90
CA VAL A 35 5.08 2.42 -7.32
C VAL A 35 4.63 2.50 -8.79
N MET A 36 4.00 3.60 -9.18
CA MET A 36 3.49 3.80 -10.56
C MET A 36 4.60 3.79 -11.61
N HIS A 37 5.81 4.24 -11.23
CA HIS A 37 6.98 4.22 -12.10
C HIS A 37 7.88 2.99 -11.90
N SER A 38 7.42 1.98 -11.17
CA SER A 38 8.15 0.73 -10.92
C SER A 38 9.59 0.94 -10.41
N LYS A 39 9.76 1.79 -9.39
CA LYS A 39 11.06 2.09 -8.74
C LYS A 39 11.21 1.33 -7.41
N PRO A 40 11.58 0.03 -7.40
CA PRO A 40 11.60 -0.79 -6.18
C PRO A 40 12.58 -0.28 -5.11
N ASP A 41 13.72 0.29 -5.51
CA ASP A 41 14.68 0.86 -4.56
C ASP A 41 14.14 2.10 -3.85
N GLU A 42 13.39 2.92 -4.58
CA GLU A 42 12.75 4.11 -4.02
C GLU A 42 11.59 3.73 -3.09
N VAL A 43 10.79 2.75 -3.48
CA VAL A 43 9.76 2.15 -2.61
C VAL A 43 10.39 1.63 -1.32
N ARG A 44 11.48 0.84 -1.40
CA ARG A 44 12.21 0.36 -0.22
C ARG A 44 12.73 1.49 0.65
N ARG A 45 13.29 2.55 0.04
CA ARG A 45 13.82 3.71 0.77
C ARG A 45 12.72 4.46 1.51
N LEU A 46 11.60 4.76 0.85
CA LEU A 46 10.46 5.45 1.43
C LEU A 46 9.76 4.59 2.49
N ALA A 47 9.63 3.28 2.26
CA ALA A 47 9.00 2.35 3.18
C ALA A 47 9.78 2.23 4.50
N LYS A 48 11.11 2.20 4.44
CA LYS A 48 11.98 2.27 5.63
C LYS A 48 11.80 3.55 6.44
N GLN A 49 11.40 4.64 5.79
CA GLN A 49 11.11 5.92 6.43
C GLN A 49 9.65 6.04 6.90
N GLY A 50 8.80 5.04 6.62
CA GLY A 50 7.37 5.08 6.91
C GLY A 50 6.59 6.12 6.10
N VAL A 51 7.16 6.63 5.00
CA VAL A 51 6.59 7.72 4.22
C VAL A 51 5.56 7.18 3.23
N GLY A 52 4.34 7.72 3.26
CA GLY A 52 3.34 7.52 2.21
C GLY A 52 2.79 6.09 2.06
N LEU A 53 3.05 5.17 2.99
CA LEU A 53 2.62 3.76 2.88
C LEU A 53 1.12 3.57 2.61
N ASN A 54 0.30 4.46 3.16
CA ASN A 54 -1.17 4.42 3.11
C ASN A 54 -1.77 5.69 2.47
N GLU A 55 -0.97 6.46 1.73
CA GLU A 55 -1.50 7.63 1.04
C GLU A 55 -2.56 7.22 0.02
N ARG A 56 -3.59 8.05 -0.17
CA ARG A 56 -4.71 7.74 -1.05
C ARG A 56 -4.72 8.71 -2.20
N ASP A 57 -4.68 8.19 -3.42
CA ASP A 57 -4.89 8.98 -4.63
C ASP A 57 -6.25 9.72 -4.52
N PRO A 58 -6.27 11.06 -4.59
CA PRO A 58 -7.50 11.82 -4.47
C PRO A 58 -8.57 11.48 -5.51
N ALA A 59 -8.18 10.96 -6.69
CA ALA A 59 -9.10 10.66 -7.78
C ALA A 59 -9.85 9.33 -7.60
N ASN A 60 -9.23 8.34 -6.95
CA ASN A 60 -9.84 7.01 -6.84
C ASN A 60 -9.67 6.31 -5.49
N GLN A 61 -9.06 6.97 -4.52
CA GLN A 61 -8.76 6.44 -3.18
C GLN A 61 -7.82 5.21 -3.17
N SER A 62 -7.14 4.91 -4.28
CA SER A 62 -6.16 3.83 -4.39
C SER A 62 -4.93 4.15 -3.53
N THR A 63 -4.41 3.13 -2.85
CA THR A 63 -3.17 3.19 -2.06
C THR A 63 -1.99 2.66 -2.87
N PRO A 64 -0.73 2.93 -2.48
CA PRO A 64 0.44 2.33 -3.13
C PRO A 64 0.37 0.81 -3.21
N MET A 65 -0.18 0.15 -2.18
CA MET A 65 -0.33 -1.31 -2.17
C MET A 65 -1.36 -1.79 -3.22
N ILE A 66 -2.48 -1.07 -3.38
CA ILE A 66 -3.50 -1.39 -4.39
C ILE A 66 -2.91 -1.18 -5.78
N ALA A 67 -2.27 -0.03 -6.04
CA ALA A 67 -1.65 0.27 -7.33
C ALA A 67 -0.57 -0.76 -7.73
N ALA A 68 0.25 -1.22 -6.78
CA ALA A 68 1.23 -2.28 -7.01
C ALA A 68 0.55 -3.62 -7.36
N ALA A 69 -0.55 -3.97 -6.68
CA ALA A 69 -1.28 -5.20 -6.93
C ALA A 69 -2.01 -5.18 -8.30
N GLU A 70 -2.54 -4.03 -8.71
CA GLU A 70 -3.19 -3.84 -10.02
C GLU A 70 -2.22 -4.02 -11.19
N THR A 71 -0.97 -3.59 -10.99
CA THR A 71 0.12 -3.73 -11.95
C THR A 71 0.90 -5.04 -11.77
N MET A 72 0.44 -5.92 -10.89
CA MET A 72 1.04 -7.24 -10.60
C MET A 72 2.50 -7.19 -10.12
N GLN A 73 2.91 -6.08 -9.50
CA GLN A 73 4.22 -5.88 -8.87
C GLN A 73 4.21 -6.48 -7.47
N TRP A 74 4.06 -7.79 -7.35
CA TRP A 74 3.89 -8.49 -6.07
C TRP A 74 5.11 -8.40 -5.16
N GLY A 75 6.33 -8.30 -5.70
CA GLY A 75 7.51 -7.98 -4.89
C GLY A 75 7.42 -6.62 -4.18
N MET A 76 6.77 -5.63 -4.82
CA MET A 76 6.49 -4.35 -4.17
C MET A 76 5.37 -4.45 -3.14
N VAL A 77 4.30 -5.20 -3.44
CA VAL A 77 3.22 -5.46 -2.48
C VAL A 77 3.79 -6.12 -1.22
N GLU A 78 4.66 -7.11 -1.38
CA GLU A 78 5.37 -7.77 -0.27
C GLU A 78 6.18 -6.75 0.55
N THR A 79 6.95 -5.89 -0.12
CA THR A 79 7.74 -4.84 0.54
C THR A 79 6.87 -3.89 1.36
N LEU A 80 5.74 -3.46 0.81
CA LEU A 80 4.81 -2.55 1.50
C LEU A 80 4.18 -3.20 2.73
N ILE A 81 3.75 -4.46 2.62
CA ILE A 81 3.23 -5.24 3.75
C ILE A 81 4.28 -5.39 4.87
N ASP A 82 5.53 -5.63 4.49
CA ASP A 82 6.62 -5.82 5.45
C ASP A 82 7.00 -4.54 6.20
N HIS A 83 6.63 -3.37 5.67
CA HIS A 83 6.84 -2.08 6.32
C HIS A 83 5.57 -1.51 6.96
N GLY A 84 4.50 -2.32 7.07
CA GLY A 84 3.29 -1.94 7.81
C GLY A 84 2.29 -1.11 7.03
N ALA A 85 2.29 -1.20 5.69
CA ALA A 85 1.16 -0.70 4.92
C ALA A 85 -0.14 -1.44 5.28
N ASP A 86 -1.25 -0.72 5.30
CA ASP A 86 -2.56 -1.22 5.72
C ASP A 86 -3.10 -2.22 4.70
N ILE A 87 -3.16 -3.48 5.11
CA ILE A 87 -3.65 -4.59 4.28
C ILE A 87 -5.17 -4.54 4.06
N TRP A 88 -5.90 -3.78 4.87
CA TRP A 88 -7.35 -3.62 4.80
C TRP A 88 -7.80 -2.40 4.00
N ALA A 89 -6.85 -1.63 3.47
CA ALA A 89 -7.17 -0.53 2.56
C ALA A 89 -7.97 -1.05 1.34
N HIS A 90 -8.93 -0.24 0.92
CA HIS A 90 -9.70 -0.43 -0.31
C HIS A 90 -9.68 0.85 -1.14
N ASP A 91 -10.04 0.80 -2.42
CA ASP A 91 -10.23 2.01 -3.23
C ASP A 91 -11.70 2.50 -3.17
N GLN A 92 -12.08 3.50 -3.97
CA GLN A 92 -13.45 4.03 -4.02
C GLN A 92 -14.50 3.00 -4.47
N PHE A 93 -14.07 1.90 -5.10
CA PHE A 93 -14.93 0.83 -5.59
C PHE A 93 -14.94 -0.39 -4.67
N GLY A 94 -14.26 -0.34 -3.53
CA GLY A 94 -14.13 -1.47 -2.60
C GLY A 94 -13.05 -2.48 -3.02
N ILE A 95 -12.18 -2.12 -3.98
CA ILE A 95 -11.11 -3.00 -4.43
C ILE A 95 -9.98 -3.04 -3.41
N THR A 96 -9.56 -4.23 -3.02
CA THR A 96 -8.42 -4.45 -2.10
C THR A 96 -7.24 -5.11 -2.82
N ALA A 97 -6.03 -4.91 -2.29
CA ALA A 97 -4.85 -5.60 -2.80
C ALA A 97 -5.00 -7.13 -2.72
N ALA A 98 -5.68 -7.63 -1.68
CA ALA A 98 -5.96 -9.05 -1.50
C ALA A 98 -6.81 -9.62 -2.63
N GLN A 99 -7.87 -8.94 -3.08
CA GLN A 99 -8.70 -9.40 -4.22
C GLN A 99 -7.87 -9.60 -5.49
N ARG A 100 -6.94 -8.67 -5.77
CA ARG A 100 -6.05 -8.76 -6.94
C ARG A 100 -5.16 -10.01 -6.92
N THR A 101 -4.93 -10.63 -5.75
CA THR A 101 -4.16 -11.90 -5.67
C THR A 101 -4.86 -13.04 -6.39
N GLN A 102 -6.20 -13.03 -6.45
CA GLN A 102 -7.01 -14.09 -7.07
C GLN A 102 -7.17 -13.89 -8.57
N THR A 103 -7.24 -12.63 -9.01
CA THR A 103 -7.41 -12.25 -10.43
C THR A 103 -6.08 -11.94 -11.13
N SER A 104 -4.95 -12.18 -10.45
CA SER A 104 -3.62 -11.93 -11.00
C SER A 104 -3.36 -12.80 -12.23
N ARG A 105 -2.67 -12.24 -13.22
CA ARG A 105 -2.32 -12.90 -14.48
C ARG A 105 -0.81 -13.14 -14.61
N VAL A 106 -0.08 -13.14 -13.50
CA VAL A 106 1.36 -13.46 -13.48
C VAL A 106 1.60 -14.90 -13.93
N ILE A 107 2.75 -15.11 -14.58
CA ILE A 107 3.14 -16.43 -15.09
C ILE A 107 3.41 -17.36 -13.90
N PRO A 108 2.76 -18.54 -13.82
CA PRO A 108 3.01 -19.50 -12.75
C PRO A 108 4.50 -19.85 -12.62
N GLY A 109 5.02 -19.82 -11.38
CA GLY A 109 6.42 -20.12 -11.09
C GLY A 109 7.41 -18.98 -11.32
N SER A 110 6.97 -17.83 -11.87
CA SER A 110 7.81 -16.62 -11.95
C SER A 110 8.10 -16.02 -10.57
N ASP A 111 9.11 -15.16 -10.47
CA ASP A 111 9.46 -14.46 -9.22
C ASP A 111 8.27 -13.66 -8.66
N GLU A 112 7.48 -13.03 -9.53
CA GLU A 112 6.27 -12.30 -9.13
C GLU A 112 5.16 -13.24 -8.66
N ASP A 113 5.04 -14.45 -9.24
CA ASP A 113 4.11 -15.46 -8.72
C ASP A 113 4.55 -15.97 -7.34
N GLN A 114 5.85 -16.20 -7.13
CA GLN A 114 6.37 -16.55 -5.81
C GLN A 114 6.15 -15.44 -4.79
N ALA A 115 6.36 -14.18 -5.18
CA ALA A 115 6.04 -13.02 -4.33
C ALA A 115 4.55 -12.93 -4.02
N ARG A 116 3.68 -13.16 -5.01
CA ARG A 116 2.22 -13.22 -4.81
C ARG A 116 1.82 -14.27 -3.79
N LEU A 117 2.43 -15.46 -3.84
CA LEU A 117 2.19 -16.53 -2.87
C LEU A 117 2.65 -16.13 -1.46
N ARG A 118 3.80 -15.46 -1.32
CA ARG A 118 4.26 -14.92 -0.03
C ARG A 118 3.34 -13.83 0.50
N VAL A 119 2.82 -12.96 -0.37
CA VAL A 119 1.78 -11.97 -0.03
C VAL A 119 0.52 -12.65 0.51
N ILE A 120 0.01 -13.68 -0.17
CA ILE A 120 -1.16 -14.45 0.29
C ILE A 120 -0.90 -15.04 1.68
N ALA A 121 0.27 -15.66 1.89
CA ALA A 121 0.64 -16.22 3.19
C ALA A 121 0.68 -15.15 4.29
N LYS A 122 1.30 -14.00 4.00
CA LYS A 122 1.41 -12.84 4.91
C LYS A 122 0.05 -12.22 5.26
N LEU A 123 -0.89 -12.19 4.31
CA LEU A 123 -2.27 -11.73 4.55
C LEU A 123 -3.03 -12.71 5.45
N LYS A 124 -2.98 -14.01 5.15
CA LYS A 124 -3.60 -15.06 5.98
C LYS A 124 -3.06 -15.07 7.41
N ALA A 125 -1.74 -14.92 7.56
CA ALA A 125 -1.10 -14.86 8.88
C ALA A 125 -1.55 -13.66 9.72
N ARG A 126 -2.03 -12.59 9.09
CA ARG A 126 -2.61 -11.40 9.75
C ARG A 126 -4.13 -11.45 9.85
N GLY A 127 -4.74 -12.63 9.68
CA GLY A 127 -6.18 -12.84 9.83
C GLY A 127 -7.02 -12.34 8.65
N TYR A 128 -6.41 -11.97 7.52
CA TYR A 128 -7.20 -11.54 6.35
C TYR A 128 -8.00 -12.73 5.77
N PRO A 129 -9.30 -12.58 5.48
CA PRO A 129 -10.13 -13.67 4.95
C PRO A 129 -9.71 -14.13 3.55
N PHE A 130 -9.79 -15.45 3.30
CA PHE A 130 -9.58 -16.06 1.98
C PHE A 130 -10.69 -17.07 1.63
N PRO A 131 -11.34 -16.97 0.46
CA PRO A 131 -11.10 -15.97 -0.59
C PRO A 131 -11.40 -14.54 -0.10
N PRO A 132 -10.68 -13.51 -0.59
CA PRO A 132 -10.94 -12.13 -0.23
C PRO A 132 -12.39 -11.76 -0.58
N PRO A 133 -13.10 -11.00 0.29
CA PRO A 133 -14.43 -10.49 0.01
C PRO A 133 -14.44 -9.74 -1.31
N LYS A 134 -15.56 -9.79 -2.03
CA LYS A 134 -15.75 -9.02 -3.26
C LYS A 134 -15.90 -7.53 -2.95
N SER A 135 -15.78 -6.70 -3.97
CA SER A 135 -15.73 -5.25 -3.78
C SER A 135 -17.06 -4.67 -3.30
N ASP A 136 -18.20 -5.22 -3.76
CA ASP A 136 -19.54 -4.94 -3.26
C ASP A 136 -19.71 -5.36 -1.79
N GLU A 137 -19.21 -6.53 -1.41
CA GLU A 137 -19.21 -6.99 -0.01
C GLU A 137 -18.37 -6.08 0.89
N VAL A 138 -17.19 -5.64 0.42
CA VAL A 138 -16.34 -4.65 1.14
C VAL A 138 -17.10 -3.36 1.35
N LEU A 139 -17.74 -2.80 0.31
CA LEU A 139 -18.51 -1.56 0.42
C LEU A 139 -19.70 -1.68 1.39
N GLU A 140 -20.41 -2.80 1.39
CA GLU A 140 -21.50 -3.00 2.36
C GLU A 140 -20.96 -3.10 3.80
N MET A 141 -19.86 -3.83 4.01
CA MET A 141 -19.22 -3.89 5.33
C MET A 141 -18.70 -2.52 5.80
N VAL A 142 -18.19 -1.67 4.90
CA VAL A 142 -17.80 -0.29 5.21
C VAL A 142 -19.00 0.52 5.66
N LYS A 143 -20.11 0.45 4.93
CA LYS A 143 -21.37 1.15 5.25
C LYS A 143 -21.95 0.72 6.60
N GLU A 144 -21.80 -0.55 6.95
CA GLU A 144 -22.21 -1.10 8.24
C GLU A 144 -21.18 -0.89 9.37
N GLY A 145 -20.01 -0.31 9.08
CA GLY A 145 -18.93 -0.09 10.05
C GLY A 145 -18.18 -1.37 10.47
N ARG A 146 -18.32 -2.46 9.71
CA ARG A 146 -17.66 -3.76 9.93
C ARG A 146 -16.32 -3.90 9.21
N TRP A 147 -15.92 -2.90 8.41
CA TRP A 147 -14.64 -2.86 7.69
C TRP A 147 -13.77 -1.66 8.13
N PRO A 148 -12.47 -1.87 8.42
CA PRO A 148 -11.84 -3.17 8.65
C PRO A 148 -12.45 -3.88 9.88
N PRO A 149 -12.37 -5.22 9.97
CA PRO A 149 -12.79 -5.98 11.15
C PRO A 149 -12.20 -5.44 12.46
N SER A 150 -12.91 -5.60 13.57
CA SER A 150 -12.49 -5.01 14.86
C SER A 150 -11.14 -5.53 15.37
N ASP A 151 -10.84 -6.79 15.10
CA ASP A 151 -9.57 -7.48 15.40
C ASP A 151 -8.39 -6.95 14.57
N ALA A 152 -8.65 -6.35 13.41
CA ALA A 152 -7.63 -5.73 12.56
C ALA A 152 -7.08 -4.39 13.09
N ARG A 153 -7.70 -3.81 14.13
CA ARG A 153 -7.32 -2.50 14.71
C ARG A 153 -6.39 -2.63 15.94
N SER A 154 -5.91 -3.85 16.22
CA SER A 154 -5.14 -4.21 17.42
C SER A 154 -3.63 -4.03 17.26
#